data_AF-A0A2V7QE27-F1
#
_entry.id   AF-A0A2V7QE27-F1
#
_cell.length_a   1.000
_cell.length_b   1.000
_cell.length_c   1.000
_cell.angle_alpha   90.00
_cell.angle_beta   90.00
_cell.angle_gamma   90.00
#
_symmetry.space_group_name_H-M   'P 1'
#
loop_
_entity.id
_entity.type
_entity.pdbx_description
1 polymer ?
#
loop_
_entity_poly.entity_id
_entity_poly.type
_entity_poly.pdbx_seq_one_letter_code
_entity_poly.pdbx_strand_id
1 'polypeptide(L)'
;SLFVTTNRWRIARSGRTYPARGVNRGRLRHGRSSESTLADWYVDRTAGLVELRIAWGLLNVTDPSSRRVMVRYRRAGGGTFETAVTDGFRFEVDALDRVHGGVVAHLGPEQTYAWPTWEAPTWHERLKPAYDAMREVWAGGSW
;
A
#
# COMPACT_ATOMS: atom_id res chain seq x y z
N SER A 1 -5.86 15.27 -1.32
CA SER A 1 -6.15 13.94 -0.72
C SER A 1 -6.46 12.94 -1.82
N LEU A 2 -5.91 11.72 -1.77
CA LEU A 2 -6.27 10.64 -2.70
C LEU A 2 -7.53 9.93 -2.20
N PHE A 3 -8.70 10.53 -2.40
CA PHE A 3 -9.98 9.97 -1.96
C PHE A 3 -10.62 9.14 -3.07
N VAL A 4 -10.80 7.85 -2.84
CA VAL A 4 -11.45 6.93 -3.79
C VAL A 4 -12.86 6.63 -3.31
N THR A 5 -13.86 7.03 -4.08
CA THR A 5 -15.27 6.69 -3.83
C THR A 5 -15.50 5.22 -4.19
N THR A 6 -15.73 4.38 -3.18
CA THR A 6 -15.99 2.93 -3.36
C THR A 6 -17.47 2.64 -3.58
N ASN A 7 -18.35 3.53 -3.09
CA ASN A 7 -19.79 3.44 -3.34
C ASN A 7 -20.33 4.85 -3.58
N ARG A 8 -20.97 5.07 -4.72
CA ARG A 8 -21.61 6.36 -5.03
C ARG A 8 -22.90 6.52 -4.23
N TRP A 9 -23.31 7.77 -4.05
CA TRP A 9 -24.63 8.06 -3.48
C TRP A 9 -25.73 7.45 -4.36
N ARG A 10 -26.76 6.85 -3.75
CA ARG A 10 -27.90 6.26 -4.47
C ARG A 10 -29.19 6.33 -3.67
N ILE A 11 -30.32 6.30 -4.36
CA ILE A 11 -31.66 6.19 -3.78
C ILE A 11 -32.25 4.83 -4.19
N ALA A 12 -32.84 4.10 -3.23
CA ALA A 12 -33.60 2.88 -3.53
C ALA A 12 -35.03 3.20 -3.98
N ARG A 13 -35.71 2.22 -4.57
CA ARG A 13 -37.14 2.34 -4.96
C ARG A 13 -38.06 2.70 -3.78
N SER A 14 -37.66 2.39 -2.55
CA SER A 14 -38.37 2.77 -1.32
C SER A 14 -38.12 4.20 -0.85
N GLY A 15 -37.39 5.02 -1.61
CA GLY A 15 -37.00 6.38 -1.23
C GLY A 15 -35.82 6.46 -0.26
N ARG A 16 -35.32 5.31 0.23
CA ARG A 16 -34.15 5.27 1.13
C ARG A 16 -32.89 5.75 0.42
N THR A 17 -32.22 6.74 0.99
CA THR A 17 -30.92 7.25 0.54
C THR A 17 -29.77 6.45 1.12
N TYR A 18 -28.73 6.27 0.32
CA TYR A 18 -27.46 5.65 0.72
C TYR A 18 -26.35 6.66 0.42
N PRO A 19 -25.63 7.17 1.43
CA PRO A 19 -24.57 8.14 1.21
C PRO A 19 -23.42 7.55 0.41
N ALA A 20 -22.72 8.40 -0.33
CA ALA A 20 -21.46 8.01 -0.94
C ALA A 20 -20.48 7.56 0.16
N ARG A 21 -19.77 6.46 -0.07
CA ARG A 21 -18.67 5.99 0.77
C ARG A 21 -17.40 6.03 -0.05
N GLY A 22 -16.32 6.46 0.58
CA GLY A 22 -15.00 6.41 -0.01
C GLY A 22 -13.93 6.25 1.05
N VAL A 23 -12.71 6.01 0.57
CA VAL A 23 -11.53 5.79 1.41
C VAL A 23 -10.47 6.77 0.98
N ASN A 24 -9.93 7.53 1.94
CA ASN A 24 -8.73 8.32 1.72
C ASN A 24 -7.52 7.38 1.70
N ARG A 25 -7.02 7.10 0.50
CA ARG A 25 -5.83 6.30 0.23
C ARG A 25 -4.53 7.09 0.35
N GLY A 26 -4.60 8.40 0.59
CA GLY A 26 -3.44 9.26 0.83
C GLY A 26 -3.00 9.31 2.29
N ARG A 27 -3.68 8.62 3.21
CA ARG A 27 -3.31 8.53 4.62
C ARG A 27 -2.84 7.11 4.93
N LEU A 28 -1.56 6.98 5.25
CA LEU A 28 -0.97 5.74 5.71
C LEU A 28 -1.46 5.42 7.13
N ARG A 29 -1.93 4.19 7.33
CA ARG A 29 -2.44 3.70 8.62
C ARG A 29 -1.27 3.23 9.49
N HIS A 30 -1.14 3.83 10.66
CA HIS A 30 -0.16 3.39 11.66
C HIS A 30 -0.60 2.06 12.29
N GLY A 31 0.34 1.13 12.46
CA GLY A 31 0.12 -0.12 13.21
C GLY A 31 1.05 -1.23 12.73
N ARG A 32 1.02 -2.39 13.38
CA ARG A 32 1.77 -3.57 12.93
C ARG A 32 0.91 -4.48 12.06
N SER A 33 1.53 -5.18 11.11
CA SER A 33 0.85 -6.18 10.27
C SER A 33 0.30 -7.36 11.09
N SER A 34 0.92 -7.66 12.24
CA SER A 34 0.44 -8.63 13.22
C SER A 34 -0.89 -8.20 13.87
N GLU A 35 -1.09 -6.91 14.09
CA GLU A 35 -2.31 -6.35 14.68
C GLU A 35 -3.40 -6.17 13.62
N SER A 36 -3.03 -5.63 12.46
CA SER A 36 -3.94 -5.32 11.37
C SER A 36 -3.26 -5.49 10.01
N THR A 37 -3.87 -6.30 9.15
CA THR A 37 -3.39 -6.49 7.76
C THR A 37 -3.53 -5.23 6.89
N LEU A 38 -4.21 -4.20 7.42
CA LEU A 38 -4.40 -2.90 6.80
C LEU A 38 -3.42 -1.84 7.32
N ALA A 39 -2.43 -2.23 8.14
CA ALA A 39 -1.37 -1.32 8.54
C ALA A 39 -0.45 -1.00 7.34
N ASP A 40 -0.08 0.27 7.24
CA ASP A 40 0.79 0.79 6.18
C ASP A 40 2.16 1.22 6.70
N TRP A 41 2.31 1.61 7.97
CA TRP A 41 3.60 1.98 8.53
C TRP A 41 3.70 1.78 10.05
N TYR A 42 4.92 1.59 10.53
CA TYR A 42 5.26 1.44 11.94
C TYR A 42 6.68 1.95 12.24
N VAL A 43 6.94 2.35 13.48
CA VAL A 43 8.29 2.73 13.94
C VAL A 43 8.69 1.81 15.08
N ASP A 44 9.72 1.01 14.84
CA ASP A 44 10.37 0.22 15.88
C ASP A 44 11.56 0.99 16.44
N ARG A 45 11.35 1.61 17.60
CA ARG A 45 12.38 2.41 18.27
C ARG A 45 13.52 1.57 18.85
N THR A 46 13.24 0.33 19.20
CA THR A 46 14.24 -0.58 19.78
C THR A 46 15.17 -1.08 18.69
N ALA A 47 14.63 -1.43 17.52
CA ALA A 47 15.41 -1.83 16.35
C ALA A 47 15.96 -0.64 15.55
N GLY A 48 15.51 0.59 15.82
CA GLY A 48 15.90 1.79 15.07
C GLY A 48 15.39 1.79 13.63
N LEU A 49 14.21 1.20 13.37
CA LEU A 49 13.64 0.95 12.04
C LEU A 49 12.33 1.71 11.84
N VAL A 50 12.14 2.22 10.62
CA VAL A 50 10.81 2.63 10.12
C VAL A 50 10.38 1.63 9.05
N GLU A 51 9.23 1.01 9.26
CA GLU A 51 8.61 0.12 8.29
C GLU A 51 7.54 0.87 7.51
N LEU A 52 7.55 0.75 6.19
CA LEU A 52 6.60 1.39 5.30
C LEU A 52 6.15 0.44 4.20
N ARG A 53 4.84 0.41 3.94
CA ARG A 53 4.23 -0.34 2.85
C ARG A 53 3.73 0.62 1.78
N ILE A 54 4.40 0.59 0.63
CA ILE A 54 3.99 1.34 -0.55
C ILE A 54 3.40 0.37 -1.57
N ALA A 55 2.21 0.66 -2.07
CA ALA A 55 1.60 -0.14 -3.13
C ALA A 55 2.37 0.05 -4.45
N TRP A 56 2.62 -1.05 -5.17
CA TRP A 56 3.32 -1.05 -6.46
C TRP A 56 2.79 0.00 -7.46
N GLY A 57 1.46 0.13 -7.56
CA GLY A 57 0.83 1.10 -8.45
C GLY A 57 1.14 2.57 -8.12
N LEU A 58 1.53 2.90 -6.88
CA LEU A 58 1.98 4.26 -6.53
C LEU A 58 3.37 4.56 -7.09
N LEU A 59 4.17 3.53 -7.34
CA LEU A 59 5.51 3.63 -7.94
C LEU A 59 5.48 3.40 -9.46
N ASN A 60 4.28 3.43 -10.07
CA ASN A 60 4.06 3.12 -11.48
C ASN A 60 4.56 1.72 -11.90
N VAL A 61 4.71 0.79 -10.96
CA VAL A 61 4.99 -0.62 -11.29
C VAL A 61 3.73 -1.23 -11.88
N THR A 62 3.83 -1.71 -13.12
CA THR A 62 2.73 -2.34 -13.85
C THR A 62 2.70 -3.85 -13.67
N ASP A 63 3.89 -4.45 -13.54
CA ASP A 63 4.02 -5.86 -13.20
C ASP A 63 5.25 -6.06 -12.29
N PRO A 64 5.04 -6.27 -10.98
CA PRO A 64 6.14 -6.47 -10.05
C PRO A 64 6.84 -7.82 -10.28
N SER A 65 6.16 -8.84 -10.83
CA SER A 65 6.73 -10.17 -10.98
C SER A 65 7.89 -10.19 -11.97
N SER A 66 7.80 -9.36 -13.01
CA SER A 66 8.83 -9.16 -14.04
C SER A 66 9.55 -7.80 -13.95
N ARG A 67 9.40 -7.07 -12.84
CA ARG A 67 9.98 -5.72 -12.61
C ARG A 67 9.64 -4.70 -13.70
N ARG A 68 8.41 -4.69 -14.20
CA ARG A 68 7.98 -3.71 -15.20
C ARG A 68 7.35 -2.47 -14.58
N VAL A 69 7.78 -1.32 -15.07
CA VAL A 69 7.26 0.00 -14.71
C VAL A 69 6.71 0.71 -15.93
N MET A 70 5.73 1.58 -15.73
CA MET A 70 5.25 2.49 -16.75
C MET A 70 6.28 3.61 -16.97
N VAL A 71 6.67 3.81 -18.22
CA VAL A 71 7.58 4.86 -18.64
C VAL A 71 6.91 5.73 -19.71
N ARG A 72 7.26 7.01 -19.72
CA ARG A 72 6.80 7.93 -20.77
C ARG A 72 7.98 8.42 -21.57
N TYR A 73 8.07 7.99 -22.82
CA TYR A 73 9.06 8.52 -23.75
C TYR A 73 8.54 9.83 -24.34
N ARG A 74 9.20 10.96 -24.04
CA ARG A 74 8.93 12.21 -24.76
C ARG A 74 9.57 12.11 -26.15
N ARG A 75 8.78 11.93 -27.20
CA ARG A 75 9.19 12.16 -28.60
C ARG A 75 8.62 13.49 -29.10
N ALA A 76 9.31 14.13 -30.04
CA ALA A 76 8.78 15.28 -30.76
C ALA A 76 7.50 14.86 -31.49
N GLY A 77 6.35 15.44 -31.14
CA GLY A 77 5.02 15.08 -31.66
C GLY A 77 4.04 14.47 -30.66
N GLY A 78 4.47 14.21 -29.42
CA GLY A 78 3.63 13.64 -28.35
C GLY A 78 4.28 12.40 -27.74
N GLY A 79 4.14 12.22 -26.42
CA GLY A 79 4.74 11.08 -25.71
C GLY A 79 3.73 9.96 -25.48
N THR A 80 4.11 8.73 -25.83
CA THR A 80 3.39 7.49 -25.50
C THR A 80 3.81 6.95 -24.14
N PHE A 81 2.86 6.27 -23.47
CA PHE A 81 3.15 5.45 -22.30
C PHE A 81 3.46 4.03 -22.75
N GLU A 82 4.56 3.49 -22.24
CA GLU A 82 5.00 2.12 -22.49
C GLU A 82 5.38 1.47 -21.16
N THR A 83 5.71 0.18 -21.20
CA THR A 83 6.29 -0.51 -20.04
C THR A 83 7.73 -0.90 -20.33
N ALA A 84 8.60 -0.72 -19.34
CA ALA A 84 10.00 -1.12 -19.41
C ALA A 84 10.40 -1.88 -18.14
N VAL A 85 11.39 -2.76 -18.25
CA VAL A 85 12.00 -3.42 -17.08
C VAL A 85 12.84 -2.39 -16.33
N THR A 86 12.70 -2.32 -15.01
CA THR A 86 13.50 -1.44 -14.15
C THR A 86 14.60 -2.20 -13.42
N ASP A 87 15.73 -1.53 -13.22
CA ASP A 87 16.79 -2.02 -12.33
C ASP A 87 16.40 -1.92 -10.86
N GLY A 88 15.34 -1.17 -10.53
CA GLY A 88 14.82 -1.01 -9.18
C GLY A 88 14.45 0.44 -8.86
N PHE A 89 14.38 0.74 -7.57
CA PHE A 89 14.11 2.08 -7.05
C PHE A 89 15.23 2.57 -6.15
N ARG A 90 15.51 3.86 -6.18
CA ARG A 90 16.27 4.52 -5.13
C ARG A 90 15.33 5.42 -4.35
N PHE A 91 15.48 5.42 -3.04
CA PHE A 91 14.63 6.17 -2.14
C PHE A 91 15.45 7.24 -1.44
N GLU A 92 14.89 8.42 -1.37
CA GLU A 92 15.41 9.55 -0.61
C GLU A 92 14.37 9.90 0.45
N VAL A 93 14.82 10.11 1.68
CA VAL A 93 13.93 10.35 2.82
C VAL A 93 14.41 11.57 3.58
N ASP A 94 13.54 12.58 3.65
CA ASP A 94 13.73 13.77 4.46
C ASP A 94 12.82 13.74 5.69
N ALA A 95 13.42 13.94 6.86
CA ALA A 95 12.68 14.25 8.08
C ALA A 95 12.51 15.77 8.17
N LEU A 96 11.27 16.22 8.35
CA LEU A 96 10.93 17.65 8.42
C LEU A 96 10.59 18.08 9.85
N ASP A 97 11.09 19.24 10.28
CA ASP A 97 10.57 19.93 11.47
C ASP A 97 9.17 20.47 11.14
N ARG A 98 8.16 19.96 11.85
CA ARG A 98 6.77 20.37 11.63
C ARG A 98 6.44 21.76 12.19
N VAL A 99 7.22 22.26 13.14
CA VAL A 99 6.98 23.53 13.84
C VAL A 99 7.70 24.66 13.13
N HIS A 100 9.01 24.49 12.89
CA HIS A 100 9.85 25.56 12.32
C HIS A 100 9.99 25.43 10.80
N GLY A 101 9.59 24.29 10.22
CA GLY A 101 9.87 23.97 8.83
C GLY A 101 11.33 23.57 8.62
N GLY A 102 11.62 23.00 7.45
CA GLY A 102 12.97 22.59 7.07
C GLY A 102 13.29 21.12 7.34
N VAL A 103 14.34 20.63 6.66
CA VAL A 103 14.84 19.26 6.77
C VAL A 103 15.78 19.17 7.97
N VAL A 104 15.50 18.27 8.90
CA VAL A 104 16.30 18.03 10.11
C VAL A 104 17.15 16.77 10.03
N ALA A 105 16.80 15.85 9.14
CA ALA A 105 17.61 14.70 8.80
C ALA A 105 17.32 14.29 7.35
N HIS A 106 18.32 13.76 6.68
CA HIS A 106 18.26 13.35 5.30
C HIS A 106 18.90 11.97 5.16
N LEU A 107 18.24 11.10 4.41
CA LEU A 107 18.77 9.82 3.98
C LEU A 107 18.75 9.80 2.45
N GLY A 108 19.94 9.82 1.86
CA GLY A 108 20.14 9.87 0.42
C GLY A 108 19.84 8.55 -0.30
N PRO A 109 19.70 8.60 -1.64
CA PRO A 109 19.43 7.45 -2.50
C PRO A 109 20.66 6.56 -2.75
N GLU A 110 21.35 6.16 -1.69
CA GLU A 110 22.66 5.49 -1.77
C GLU A 110 22.61 4.12 -2.47
N GLN A 111 21.51 3.39 -2.32
CA GLN A 111 21.37 2.02 -2.82
C GLN A 111 20.13 1.88 -3.70
N THR A 112 20.29 1.17 -4.82
CA THR A 112 19.17 0.72 -5.62
C THR A 112 18.53 -0.49 -4.95
N TYR A 113 17.30 -0.34 -4.51
CA TYR A 113 16.44 -1.43 -4.10
C TYR A 113 15.88 -2.15 -5.33
N ALA A 114 16.32 -3.38 -5.54
CA ALA A 114 15.74 -4.32 -6.49
C ALA A 114 15.13 -5.50 -5.73
N TRP A 115 14.00 -6.00 -6.21
CA TRP A 115 13.36 -7.19 -5.65
C TRP A 115 13.52 -8.38 -6.61
N PRO A 116 13.54 -9.63 -6.09
CA PRO A 116 13.58 -10.81 -6.93
C PRO A 116 12.36 -10.87 -7.85
N THR A 117 12.53 -11.34 -9.08
CA THR A 117 11.39 -11.71 -9.94
C THR A 117 10.74 -12.98 -9.41
N TRP A 118 9.46 -13.19 -9.72
CA TRP A 118 8.75 -14.41 -9.34
C TRP A 118 7.73 -14.82 -10.40
N GLU A 119 7.50 -16.12 -10.53
CA GLU A 119 6.36 -16.67 -11.27
C GLU A 119 5.18 -16.93 -10.32
N ALA A 120 5.46 -17.45 -9.13
CA ALA A 120 4.48 -17.67 -8.08
C ALA A 120 4.80 -16.76 -6.87
N PRO A 121 3.82 -15.98 -6.36
CA PRO A 121 4.04 -15.15 -5.19
C PRO A 121 4.24 -16.01 -3.95
N THR A 122 5.16 -15.61 -3.07
CA THR A 122 5.28 -16.21 -1.74
C THR A 122 4.02 -15.92 -0.94
N TRP A 123 3.44 -16.95 -0.33
CA TRP A 123 2.30 -16.82 0.57
C TRP A 123 2.61 -17.49 1.91
N HIS A 124 1.89 -17.08 2.94
CA HIS A 124 1.87 -17.75 4.23
C HIS A 124 0.43 -17.77 4.73
N GLU A 125 0.04 -18.88 5.34
CA GLU A 125 -1.23 -18.97 6.04
C GLU A 125 -1.13 -18.34 7.42
N ARG A 126 -2.19 -17.65 7.81
CA ARG A 126 -2.33 -17.09 9.15
C ARG A 126 -3.77 -17.29 9.61
N LEU A 127 -3.93 -17.83 10.81
CA LEU A 127 -5.22 -17.87 11.49
C LEU A 127 -5.65 -16.44 11.85
N LYS A 128 -6.87 -16.06 11.47
CA LYS A 128 -7.45 -14.79 11.91
C LYS A 128 -7.73 -14.86 13.41
N PRO A 129 -7.67 -13.73 14.15
CA PRO A 129 -8.03 -13.72 15.57
C PRO A 129 -9.40 -14.34 15.89
N ALA A 130 -10.37 -14.26 14.96
CA ALA A 130 -11.69 -14.86 15.12
C ALA A 130 -11.74 -16.38 14.92
N TYR A 131 -10.64 -17.02 14.49
CA TYR A 131 -10.60 -18.44 14.16
C TYR A 131 -10.99 -19.32 15.35
N ASP A 132 -10.42 -19.07 16.53
CA ASP A 132 -10.71 -19.91 17.71
C ASP A 132 -12.18 -19.82 18.12
N ALA A 133 -12.76 -18.62 18.12
CA ALA A 133 -14.18 -18.41 18.41
C ALA A 133 -15.08 -19.13 17.39
N MET A 134 -14.73 -19.10 16.10
CA MET A 134 -15.47 -19.86 15.09
C MET A 134 -15.30 -21.37 15.29
N ARG A 135 -14.08 -21.84 15.56
CA ARG A 135 -13.83 -23.26 15.80
C ARG A 135 -14.69 -23.79 16.95
N GLU A 136 -14.82 -23.04 18.03
CA GLU A 136 -15.68 -23.41 19.17
C GLU A 136 -17.15 -23.54 18.79
N VAL A 137 -17.70 -22.55 18.08
CA VAL A 137 -19.12 -22.56 17.63
C VAL A 137 -19.41 -23.77 16.74
N TRP A 138 -18.50 -24.11 15.82
CA TRP A 138 -18.70 -25.23 14.90
C TRP A 138 -18.31 -26.60 15.47
N ALA A 139 -17.39 -26.66 16.44
CA ALA A 139 -17.07 -27.90 17.15
C ALA A 139 -18.19 -28.36 18.09
N GLY A 140 -19.05 -27.42 18.54
CA GLY A 140 -20.19 -27.69 19.43
C GLY A 140 -21.40 -28.37 18.77
N GLY A 141 -21.38 -28.62 17.45
CA GLY A 141 -22.35 -29.48 16.76
C GLY A 141 -23.82 -29.27 17.14
N SER A 142 -24.40 -28.10 16.86
CA SER A 142 -25.85 -27.93 16.86
C SER A 142 -26.29 -26.92 15.78
N TRP A 143 -26.60 -27.46 14.60
CA TRP A 143 -27.45 -26.84 13.59
C TRP A 143 -28.55 -27.83 13.23
#